data_AF-A0A8I1P0C7-F1
#
_entry.id   AF-A0A8I1P0C7-F1
#
_cell.length_a   1.000
_cell.length_b   1.000
_cell.length_c   1.000
_cell.angle_alpha   90.00
_cell.angle_beta   90.00
_cell.angle_gamma   90.00
#
_symmetry.space_group_name_H-M   'P 1'
#
loop_
_entity.id
_entity.type
_entity.pdbx_description
1 polymer ?
#
loop_
_entity_poly.entity_id
_entity_poly.type
_entity_poly.pdbx_seq_one_letter_code
_entity_poly.pdbx_strand_id
1 'polypeptide(L)'
;MPEPYWPKRKNSYTLGDAERMPGRLVRIRCRYCKREHFYELGDLRVVLGNIEVDDVVYAMKCSGCGKDRTLDVELVSVSAGDRQKTTVRRLVAIRYLRRPVWRDE
;
A
#
# COMPACT_ATOMS: atom_id res chain seq x y z
N MET A 1 22.64 -28.60 18.88
CA MET A 1 21.48 -28.40 18.00
C MET A 1 21.66 -27.06 17.30
N PRO A 2 21.78 -26.99 15.97
CA PRO A 2 21.88 -25.72 15.27
C PRO A 2 20.59 -24.92 15.48
N GLU A 3 20.75 -23.62 15.72
CA GLU A 3 19.66 -22.68 15.95
C GLU A 3 18.68 -22.71 14.75
N PRO A 4 17.35 -22.90 14.95
CA PRO A 4 16.42 -22.90 13.83
C PRO A 4 16.45 -21.55 13.12
N TYR A 5 16.57 -21.58 11.79
CA TYR A 5 16.61 -20.36 10.97
C TYR A 5 15.20 -19.76 10.86
N TRP A 6 14.81 -18.97 11.86
CA TRP A 6 13.73 -17.99 11.68
C TRP A 6 14.35 -16.69 11.14
N PRO A 7 13.80 -16.08 10.07
CA PRO A 7 14.26 -14.80 9.59
C PRO A 7 14.22 -13.75 10.72
N LYS A 8 15.39 -13.25 11.14
CA LYS A 8 15.54 -12.37 12.32
C LYS A 8 15.04 -10.92 12.10
N ARG A 9 14.44 -10.60 10.94
CA ARG A 9 13.86 -9.27 10.66
C ARG A 9 12.57 -9.40 9.83
N LYS A 10 11.41 -9.42 10.50
CA LYS A 10 10.26 -8.64 10.01
C LYS A 10 10.68 -7.17 10.11
N ASN A 11 10.42 -6.31 9.14
CA ASN A 11 10.78 -4.87 9.08
C ASN A 11 12.06 -4.49 8.33
N SER A 12 12.41 -5.11 7.19
CA SER A 12 13.58 -4.65 6.42
C SER A 12 13.27 -3.67 5.28
N TYR A 13 12.02 -3.59 4.81
CA TYR A 13 11.70 -2.79 3.64
C TYR A 13 10.38 -2.02 3.78
N THR A 14 10.47 -0.80 4.30
CA THR A 14 9.32 0.08 4.56
C THR A 14 8.98 0.95 3.35
N LEU A 15 7.77 1.54 3.35
CA LEU A 15 7.36 2.53 2.34
C LEU A 15 8.36 3.70 2.24
N GLY A 16 8.91 4.15 3.37
CA GLY A 16 9.93 5.21 3.40
C GLY A 16 11.27 4.80 2.81
N ASP A 17 11.68 3.53 2.96
CA ASP A 17 12.90 3.02 2.29
C ASP A 17 12.68 2.88 0.78
N ALA A 18 11.47 2.49 0.38
CA ALA A 18 11.09 2.38 -1.02
C ALA A 18 11.03 3.72 -1.73
N GLU A 19 10.55 4.76 -1.04
CA GLU A 19 10.44 6.12 -1.56
C GLU A 19 11.80 6.74 -1.90
N ARG A 20 12.88 6.33 -1.22
CA ARG A 20 14.25 6.82 -1.50
C ARG A 20 14.73 6.48 -2.91
N MET A 21 14.19 5.43 -3.52
CA MET A 21 14.55 5.03 -4.88
C MET A 21 13.58 5.64 -5.89
N PRO A 22 14.05 6.53 -6.77
CA PRO A 22 13.18 7.21 -7.72
C PRO A 22 12.58 6.23 -8.73
N GLY A 23 11.32 6.45 -9.11
CA GLY A 23 10.65 5.67 -10.16
C GLY A 23 9.97 4.38 -9.69
N ARG A 24 9.93 4.12 -8.38
CA ARG A 24 9.16 3.01 -7.82
C ARG A 24 7.71 3.42 -7.57
N LEU A 25 6.80 2.58 -8.01
CA LEU A 25 5.37 2.67 -7.75
C LEU A 25 4.91 1.41 -7.04
N VAL A 26 3.82 1.52 -6.28
CA VAL A 26 3.15 0.37 -5.71
C VAL A 26 1.96 0.02 -6.58
N ARG A 27 1.98 -1.17 -7.17
CA ARG A 27 0.82 -1.76 -7.84
C ARG A 27 0.00 -2.52 -6.82
N ILE A 28 -1.26 -2.11 -6.66
CA ILE A 28 -2.23 -2.82 -5.84
C ILE A 28 -3.27 -3.42 -6.76
N ARG A 29 -3.38 -4.75 -6.74
CA ARG A 29 -4.33 -5.51 -7.55
C ARG A 29 -5.29 -6.27 -6.66
N CYS A 30 -6.58 -6.24 -6.95
CA CYS A 30 -7.54 -7.11 -6.28
C CYS A 30 -7.62 -8.47 -6.98
N ARG A 31 -7.43 -9.55 -6.23
CA ARG A 31 -7.48 -10.93 -6.77
C ARG A 31 -8.87 -11.33 -7.29
N TYR A 32 -9.93 -10.71 -6.78
CA TYR A 32 -11.32 -11.02 -7.16
C TYR A 32 -11.81 -10.17 -8.32
N CYS A 33 -11.82 -8.83 -8.18
CA CYS A 33 -12.37 -7.95 -9.22
C CYS A 33 -11.34 -7.58 -10.29
N LYS A 34 -10.09 -8.06 -10.17
CA LYS A 34 -8.96 -7.84 -11.09
C LYS A 34 -8.59 -6.38 -11.35
N ARG A 35 -9.22 -5.42 -10.68
CA ARG A 35 -8.85 -4.01 -10.76
C ARG A 35 -7.45 -3.80 -10.20
N GLU A 36 -6.66 -3.06 -10.93
CA GLU A 36 -5.31 -2.65 -10.56
C GLU A 36 -5.21 -1.14 -10.48
N HIS A 37 -4.45 -0.67 -9.49
CA HIS A 37 -4.17 0.73 -9.29
C HIS A 37 -2.70 0.90 -8.94
N PHE A 38 -2.11 1.95 -9.48
CA PHE A 38 -0.73 2.33 -9.19
C PHE A 38 -0.77 3.56 -8.29
N TYR A 39 -0.02 3.49 -7.19
CA TYR A 39 0.11 4.56 -6.22
C TYR A 39 1.57 4.99 -6.10
N GLU A 40 1.77 6.28 -5.88
CA GLU A 40 3.07 6.80 -5.44
C GLU A 40 3.32 6.39 -3.98
N LEU A 41 4.57 6.06 -3.67
CA LEU A 41 4.97 5.61 -2.34
C LEU A 41 4.78 6.71 -1.27
N GLY A 42 5.08 7.96 -1.62
CA GLY A 42 4.88 9.11 -0.73
C GLY A 42 3.41 9.29 -0.35
N ASP A 43 2.49 9.14 -1.30
CA ASP A 43 1.05 9.22 -1.05
C ASP A 43 0.59 8.11 -0.10
N LEU A 44 1.02 6.87 -0.32
CA LEU A 44 0.69 5.75 0.57
C LEU A 44 1.26 5.97 1.98
N ARG A 45 2.46 6.52 2.10
CA ARG A 45 3.08 6.83 3.37
C ARG A 45 2.32 7.91 4.14
N VAL A 46 1.76 8.91 3.46
CA VAL A 46 0.92 9.93 4.09
C VAL A 46 -0.38 9.33 4.61
N VAL A 47 -0.98 8.37 3.89
CA VAL A 47 -2.26 7.75 4.30
C VAL A 47 -2.09 6.67 5.37
N LEU A 48 -1.10 5.79 5.21
CA LEU A 48 -0.93 4.57 6.02
C LEU A 48 0.17 4.70 7.07
N GLY A 49 1.02 5.72 6.98
CA GLY A 49 2.26 5.83 7.77
C GLY A 49 3.41 5.03 7.18
N ASN A 50 4.50 4.88 7.94
CA ASN A 50 5.69 4.16 7.50
C ASN A 50 5.60 2.65 7.82
N ILE A 51 4.69 1.95 7.14
CA ILE A 51 4.52 0.50 7.25
C ILE A 51 5.42 -0.26 6.27
N GLU A 52 5.54 -1.58 6.45
CA GLU A 52 6.15 -2.46 5.44
C GLU A 52 5.35 -2.44 4.14
N VAL A 53 6.03 -2.60 3.00
CA VAL A 53 5.33 -2.59 1.71
C VAL A 53 4.35 -3.77 1.59
N ASP A 54 4.73 -4.93 2.10
CA ASP A 54 3.88 -6.12 2.10
C ASP A 54 2.65 -5.94 3.01
N ASP A 55 2.74 -5.11 4.05
CA ASP A 55 1.63 -4.86 4.98
C ASP A 55 0.53 -3.96 4.41
N VAL A 56 0.77 -3.31 3.26
CA VAL A 56 -0.23 -2.48 2.58
C VAL A 56 -1.50 -3.28 2.25
N VAL A 57 -1.39 -4.59 2.00
CA VAL A 57 -2.55 -5.48 1.74
C VAL A 57 -3.52 -5.57 2.92
N TYR A 58 -3.02 -5.39 4.14
CA TYR A 58 -3.82 -5.49 5.37
C TYR A 58 -4.43 -4.15 5.77
N ALA A 59 -3.79 -3.05 5.40
CA ALA A 59 -4.22 -1.70 5.74
C ALA A 59 -5.28 -1.13 4.77
N MET A 60 -5.42 -1.72 3.57
CA MET A 60 -6.33 -1.23 2.53
C MET A 60 -7.49 -2.16 2.22
N LYS A 61 -8.56 -1.59 1.67
CA LYS A 61 -9.71 -2.30 1.10
C LYS A 61 -9.80 -2.05 -0.40
N CYS A 62 -10.34 -3.01 -1.14
CA CYS A 62 -10.54 -2.83 -2.58
C CYS A 62 -11.54 -1.71 -2.86
N SER A 63 -11.17 -0.72 -3.70
CA SER A 63 -12.07 0.38 -4.09
C SER A 63 -13.28 -0.05 -4.92
N GLY A 64 -13.26 -1.25 -5.51
CA GLY A 64 -14.39 -1.78 -6.28
C GLY A 64 -15.34 -2.65 -5.47
N CYS A 65 -14.82 -3.69 -4.81
CA CYS A 65 -15.67 -4.66 -4.10
C CYS A 65 -15.72 -4.45 -2.58
N GLY A 66 -14.95 -3.51 -2.02
CA GLY A 66 -14.93 -3.20 -0.58
C GLY A 66 -14.33 -4.28 0.31
N LYS A 67 -13.93 -5.44 -0.24
CA LYS A 67 -13.36 -6.55 0.52
C LYS A 67 -11.95 -6.24 1.01
N ASP A 68 -11.65 -6.72 2.22
CA ASP A 68 -10.35 -6.71 2.86
C ASP A 68 -9.57 -7.99 2.55
N ARG A 69 -8.23 -7.98 2.72
CA ARG A 69 -7.33 -9.14 2.54
C ARG A 69 -7.36 -9.81 1.16
N THR A 70 -8.09 -9.25 0.20
CA THR A 70 -8.17 -9.72 -1.19
C THR A 70 -7.15 -9.06 -2.11
N LEU A 71 -6.42 -8.08 -1.58
CA LEU A 71 -5.44 -7.30 -2.31
C LEU A 71 -4.12 -8.06 -2.42
N ASP A 72 -3.43 -7.77 -3.50
CA ASP A 72 -2.09 -8.22 -3.84
C ASP A 72 -1.26 -6.96 -4.13
N VAL A 73 -0.05 -6.90 -3.59
CA VAL A 73 0.81 -5.72 -3.62
C VAL A 73 2.12 -6.11 -4.28
N GLU A 74 2.53 -5.33 -5.27
CA GLU A 74 3.81 -5.48 -5.94
C GLU A 74 4.50 -4.12 -6.09
N LEU A 75 5.80 -4.10 -5.83
CA LEU A 75 6.65 -2.96 -6.13
C LEU A 75 7.09 -3.03 -7.59
N VAL A 76 6.71 -2.02 -8.36
CA VAL A 76 7.04 -1.94 -9.78
C VAL A 76 7.97 -0.76 -10.01
N SER A 77 9.13 -1.02 -10.58
CA SER A 77 10.00 0.03 -11.14
C SER A 77 9.50 0.38 -12.53
N VAL A 78 8.96 1.59 -12.70
CA VAL A 78 8.41 2.02 -13.98
C VAL A 78 9.41 2.94 -14.66
N SER A 79 9.79 2.61 -15.90
CA SER A 79 10.64 3.46 -16.73
C SER A 79 9.90 4.76 -17.08
N ALA A 80 10.63 5.84 -17.41
CA ALA A 80 10.00 7.13 -17.75
C ALA A 80 8.99 7.03 -18.91
N GLY A 81 9.17 6.09 -19.83
CA GLY A 81 8.25 5.83 -20.95
C GLY A 81 6.98 5.08 -20.55
N ASP A 82 7.06 4.15 -19.59
CA ASP A 82 5.91 3.37 -19.11
C ASP A 82 5.02 4.15 -18.13
N ARG A 83 5.59 5.18 -17.49
CA ARG A 83 4.85 6.11 -16.63
C ARG A 83 3.75 6.86 -17.39
N GLN A 84 3.93 7.12 -18.68
CA GLN A 84 2.91 7.80 -19.51
C GLN A 84 1.73 6.87 -19.86
N LYS A 85 1.95 5.55 -19.87
CA LYS A 85 0.91 4.56 -20.17
C LYS A 85 0.14 4.10 -18.93
N THR A 86 0.65 4.41 -17.74
CA THR A 86 0.13 3.93 -16.47
C THR A 86 -0.67 5.01 -15.77
N THR A 87 -1.95 4.76 -15.50
CA THR A 87 -2.80 5.69 -14.74
C THR A 87 -2.45 5.63 -13.25
N VAL A 88 -1.59 6.54 -12.80
CA VAL A 88 -1.22 6.67 -11.39
C VAL A 88 -2.30 7.44 -10.63
N ARG A 89 -2.82 6.85 -9.55
CA ARG A 89 -3.74 7.55 -8.63
C ARG A 89 -2.93 8.38 -7.66
N ARG A 90 -3.18 9.69 -7.69
CA ARG A 90 -2.58 10.66 -6.76
C ARG A 90 -3.51 11.00 -5.62
N LEU A 91 -2.95 11.15 -4.43
CA LEU A 91 -3.66 11.64 -3.26
C LEU A 91 -3.97 13.14 -3.44
N VAL A 92 -5.26 13.48 -3.56
CA VAL A 92 -5.69 14.88 -3.73
C VAL A 92 -5.99 15.55 -2.39
N ALA A 93 -6.65 14.82 -1.47
CA ALA A 93 -6.97 15.31 -0.13
C ALA A 93 -7.31 14.13 0.80
N ILE A 94 -7.01 14.28 2.09
CA ILE A 94 -7.51 13.40 3.15
C ILE A 94 -8.64 14.15 3.87
N ARG A 95 -9.81 13.53 3.97
CA ARG A 95 -10.98 14.09 4.69
C ARG A 95 -11.20 13.30 5.98
N TYR A 96 -11.16 13.98 7.12
CA TYR A 96 -11.45 13.40 8.42
C TYR A 96 -12.96 13.44 8.70
N LEU A 97 -13.57 12.28 8.96
CA LEU A 97 -14.97 12.18 9.35
C LEU A 97 -15.07 12.13 10.88
N ARG A 98 -15.79 13.09 11.49
CA ARG A 98 -16.12 13.06 12.92
C ARG A 98 -17.15 11.95 13.16
N ARG A 99 -16.83 10.98 14.02
CA ARG A 99 -17.77 9.91 14.44
C ARG A 99 -18.21 10.16 15.88
N PRO A 100 -19.51 10.42 16.15
CA PRO A 100 -20.00 10.55 17.52
C PRO A 100 -19.92 9.19 18.22
N VAL A 101 -19.47 9.20 19.48
CA VAL A 101 -19.45 8.03 20.37
C VAL A 101 -20.50 8.27 21.43
N TRP A 102 -21.55 7.46 21.41
CA TRP A 102 -22.63 7.51 22.40
C TRP A 102 -22.28 6.58 23.56
N ARG A 103 -22.64 6.98 24.77
CA ARG A 103 -22.62 6.14 25.96
C ARG A 103 -24.07 5.91 26.35
N ASP A 104 -24.49 4.66 26.42
CA ASP A 104 -25.78 4.27 26.97
C ASP A 104 -25.68 4.19 28.51
N GLU A 105 -26.71 4.65 29.23
CA GLU A 105 -26.89 4.55 30.70
C GLU A 105 -27.80 3.37 31.05
#